data_AF-A0A7S0XXT1-F1
#
_entry.id   AF-A0A7S0XXT1-F1
#
_cell.length_a   1.000
_cell.length_b   1.000
_cell.length_c   1.000
_cell.angle_alpha   90.00
_cell.angle_beta   90.00
_cell.angle_gamma   90.00
#
_symmetry.space_group_name_H-M   'P 1'
#
loop_
_entity.id
_entity.type
_entity.pdbx_description
1 polymer ?
#
loop_
_entity_poly.entity_id
_entity_poly.type
_entity_poly.pdbx_seq_one_letter_code
_entity_poly.pdbx_strand_id
1 'polypeptide(L)'
;NIDSNPFKGMDPVFLTISRLRRQKLDESIAVSTDLLSRNAFDQQVWWVKCRALTNKNWIDDAEMEEEGLAEVLMDDNATSSLPRPGTSLNRPQTNANGPSPAVRPMSNSGRPMSGFARP
;
A
#
# COMPACT_ATOMS: atom_id res chain seq x y z
N ASN A 1 12.09 -50.79 -0.50
CA ASN A 1 11.44 -50.22 0.70
C ASN A 1 10.88 -48.86 0.28
N ILE A 2 9.66 -48.86 -0.29
CA ILE A 2 9.03 -47.73 -0.98
C ILE A 2 8.10 -46.95 -0.01
N ASP A 3 8.01 -47.42 1.24
CA ASP A 3 7.04 -46.97 2.24
C ASP A 3 7.53 -45.79 3.11
N SER A 4 8.67 -45.19 2.78
CA SER A 4 9.21 -44.02 3.49
C SER A 4 8.73 -42.68 2.92
N ASN A 5 7.76 -42.68 1.99
CA ASN A 5 7.20 -41.44 1.49
C ASN A 5 6.10 -40.93 2.45
N PRO A 6 6.34 -39.86 3.25
CA PRO A 6 5.32 -39.31 4.13
C PRO A 6 4.16 -38.67 3.34
N PHE A 7 4.30 -38.56 2.01
CA PHE A 7 3.32 -38.00 1.08
C PHE A 7 2.61 -39.15 0.34
N LYS A 8 1.55 -39.66 0.96
CA LYS A 8 0.73 -40.79 0.49
C LYS A 8 0.26 -40.59 -0.96
N GLY A 9 0.94 -41.22 -1.92
CA GLY A 9 0.52 -41.34 -3.34
C GLY A 9 0.59 -40.07 -4.20
N MET A 10 1.10 -38.95 -3.69
CA MET A 10 1.23 -37.68 -4.43
C MET A 10 2.70 -37.27 -4.50
N ASP A 11 3.14 -36.76 -5.65
CA ASP A 11 4.46 -36.16 -5.78
C ASP A 11 4.62 -34.99 -4.78
N PRO A 12 5.64 -35.01 -3.91
CA PRO A 12 5.83 -33.97 -2.90
C PRO A 12 6.13 -32.59 -3.48
N VAL A 13 6.79 -32.51 -4.64
CA VAL A 13 7.04 -31.22 -5.30
C VAL A 13 5.71 -30.62 -5.76
N PHE A 14 4.88 -31.40 -6.44
CA PHE A 14 3.52 -30.98 -6.78
C PHE A 14 2.69 -30.57 -5.55
N LEU A 15 2.80 -31.31 -4.44
CA LEU A 15 2.12 -30.96 -3.19
C LEU A 15 2.52 -29.57 -2.69
N THR A 16 3.81 -29.22 -2.66
CA THR A 16 4.27 -27.88 -2.24
C THR A 16 3.66 -26.78 -3.10
N ILE A 17 3.67 -26.95 -4.42
CA ILE A 17 3.13 -25.98 -5.38
C ILE A 17 1.62 -25.83 -5.19
N SER A 18 0.90 -26.94 -4.98
CA SER A 18 -0.54 -26.93 -4.71
C SER A 18 -0.87 -26.16 -3.42
N ARG A 19 -0.08 -26.35 -2.36
CA ARG A 19 -0.25 -25.63 -1.08
C ARG A 19 0.06 -24.14 -1.22
N LEU A 20 1.14 -23.79 -1.92
CA LEU A 20 1.49 -22.41 -2.23
C LEU A 20 0.33 -21.68 -2.96
N ARG A 21 -0.24 -22.30 -4.00
CA ARG A 21 -1.38 -21.73 -4.76
C ARG A 21 -2.62 -21.51 -3.91
N ARG A 22 -2.82 -22.33 -2.88
CA ARG A 22 -3.95 -22.26 -1.95
C ARG A 22 -3.68 -21.37 -0.74
N GLN A 23 -2.60 -20.59 -0.75
CA GLN A 23 -2.16 -19.75 0.37
C GLN A 23 -1.90 -20.52 1.67
N LYS A 24 -1.61 -21.82 1.58
CA LYS A 24 -1.21 -22.64 2.74
C LYS A 24 0.30 -22.57 2.92
N LEU A 25 0.78 -21.38 3.29
CA LEU A 25 2.19 -21.02 3.23
C LEU A 25 3.04 -21.83 4.22
N ASP A 26 2.60 -21.98 5.47
CA ASP A 26 3.32 -22.74 6.49
C ASP A 26 3.49 -24.22 6.12
N GLU A 27 2.43 -24.84 5.61
CA GLU A 27 2.48 -26.23 5.14
C GLU A 27 3.41 -26.37 3.93
N SER A 28 3.40 -25.42 3.01
CA SER A 28 4.31 -25.38 1.86
C SER A 28 5.78 -25.24 2.29
N ILE A 29 6.05 -24.41 3.30
CA ILE A 29 7.39 -24.22 3.86
C ILE A 29 7.87 -25.48 4.57
N ALA A 30 7.01 -26.17 5.33
CA ALA A 30 7.35 -27.40 6.02
C ALA A 30 7.76 -28.51 5.04
N VAL A 31 6.96 -28.74 3.99
CA VAL A 31 7.23 -29.78 2.99
C VAL A 31 8.47 -29.45 2.16
N SER A 32 8.63 -28.20 1.72
CA SER A 32 9.84 -27.79 0.98
C SER A 32 11.11 -27.85 1.83
N THR A 33 11.01 -27.61 3.14
CA THR A 33 12.15 -27.77 4.06
C THR A 33 12.55 -29.24 4.22
N ASP A 34 11.57 -30.16 4.33
CA ASP A 34 11.85 -31.60 4.34
C ASP A 34 12.51 -32.05 3.03
N LEU A 35 12.00 -31.59 1.88
CA LEU A 35 12.59 -31.91 0.57
C LEU A 35 14.02 -31.41 0.41
N LEU A 36 14.29 -30.16 0.81
CA LEU A 36 15.64 -29.59 0.75
C LEU A 36 16.61 -30.24 1.74
N SER A 37 16.12 -30.81 2.84
CA SER A 37 16.98 -31.57 3.76
C SER A 37 17.53 -32.85 3.14
N ARG A 38 16.81 -33.42 2.15
CA ARG A 38 17.21 -34.62 1.39
C ARG A 38 18.04 -34.26 0.17
N ASN A 39 17.69 -33.17 -0.53
CA ASN A 39 18.41 -32.66 -1.69
C ASN A 39 18.50 -31.13 -1.64
N ALA A 40 19.64 -30.62 -1.18
CA ALA A 40 19.88 -29.18 -1.04
C ALA A 40 20.01 -28.43 -2.39
N PHE A 41 20.29 -29.13 -3.48
CA PHE A 41 20.52 -28.52 -4.80
C PHE A 41 19.26 -28.49 -5.69
N ASP A 42 18.09 -28.84 -5.15
CA ASP A 42 16.83 -28.72 -5.88
C ASP A 42 16.39 -27.25 -5.98
N GLN A 43 16.73 -26.63 -7.12
CA GLN A 43 16.40 -25.24 -7.40
C GLN A 43 14.89 -24.96 -7.41
N GLN A 44 14.07 -25.93 -7.86
CA GLN A 44 12.62 -25.74 -7.97
C GLN A 44 12.00 -25.66 -6.58
N VAL A 45 12.35 -26.59 -5.69
CA VAL A 45 11.88 -26.60 -4.31
C VAL A 45 12.40 -25.39 -3.53
N TRP A 46 13.65 -25.01 -3.75
CA TRP A 46 14.23 -23.81 -3.16
C TRP A 46 13.44 -22.55 -3.53
N TRP A 47 13.12 -22.38 -4.81
CA TRP A 47 12.31 -21.26 -5.27
C TRP A 47 10.91 -21.25 -4.64
N VAL A 48 10.24 -22.41 -4.55
CA VAL A 48 8.92 -22.53 -3.92
C VAL A 48 8.99 -22.12 -2.44
N LYS A 49 10.04 -22.52 -1.71
CA LYS A 49 10.26 -22.13 -0.32
C LYS A 49 10.46 -20.63 -0.17
N CYS A 50 11.33 -20.03 -0.99
CA CYS A 50 11.56 -18.59 -0.99
C CYS A 50 10.27 -17.83 -1.26
N ARG A 51 9.51 -18.23 -2.29
CA ARG A 51 8.23 -17.59 -2.60
C ARG A 51 7.21 -17.73 -1.47
N ALA A 52 7.12 -18.89 -0.82
CA ALA A 52 6.24 -19.09 0.31
C ALA A 52 6.62 -18.20 1.51
N LEU A 53 7.92 -18.04 1.80
CA LEU A 53 8.42 -17.17 2.86
C LEU A 53 8.14 -15.69 2.56
N THR A 54 8.39 -15.25 1.33
CA THR A 54 8.08 -13.87 0.90
C THR A 54 6.58 -13.59 1.00
N ASN A 55 5.73 -14.50 0.50
CA ASN A 55 4.28 -14.34 0.58
C ASN A 55 3.76 -14.32 2.03
N LYS A 56 4.42 -15.05 2.94
CA LYS A 56 3.98 -15.12 4.34
C LYS A 56 4.14 -13.78 5.05
N ASN A 57 5.17 -13.03 4.67
CA ASN A 57 5.50 -11.73 5.23
C ASN A 57 5.23 -10.60 4.22
N TRP A 58 4.46 -10.87 3.16
CA TRP A 58 4.14 -9.86 2.16
C TRP A 58 3.17 -8.86 2.77
N ILE A 59 3.58 -7.60 2.76
CA ILE A 59 2.76 -6.46 3.16
C ILE A 59 2.64 -5.56 1.93
N ASP A 60 1.47 -4.95 1.75
CA ASP A 60 1.30 -3.97 0.68
C ASP A 60 1.93 -2.65 1.12
N ASP A 61 2.97 -2.22 0.40
CA ASP A 61 3.70 -0.99 0.70
C ASP A 61 2.77 0.25 0.63
N ALA A 62 1.72 0.22 -0.19
CA ALA A 62 0.76 1.32 -0.28
C ALA A 62 -0.08 1.50 1.00
N GLU A 63 -0.20 0.46 1.84
CA GLU A 63 -0.88 0.57 3.13
C GLU A 63 0.04 1.08 4.25
N MET A 64 1.36 1.08 4.03
CA MET A 64 2.37 1.45 5.02
C MET A 64 2.96 2.86 4.81
N GLU A 65 2.20 3.78 4.20
CA GLU A 65 2.59 5.20 4.11
C GLU A 65 2.47 5.87 5.51
N GLU A 66 3.50 5.72 6.33
CA GLU A 66 3.65 6.45 7.59
C GLU A 66 4.52 7.70 7.39
N GLU A 67 3.88 8.87 7.41
CA GLU A 67 4.58 10.15 7.30
C GLU A 67 5.26 10.52 8.64
N GLY A 68 6.59 10.58 8.64
CA GLY A 68 7.37 10.87 9.84
C GLY A 68 7.36 12.36 10.22
N LEU A 69 7.63 12.70 11.49
CA LEU A 69 7.71 14.11 11.93
C LEU A 69 8.74 14.94 11.15
N ALA A 70 9.84 14.34 10.72
CA ALA A 70 10.84 15.03 9.91
C ALA A 70 10.31 15.37 8.51
N GLU A 71 9.53 14.46 7.92
CA GLU A 71 8.88 14.67 6.63
C GLU A 71 7.84 15.79 6.76
N VAL A 72 6.94 15.74 7.74
CA VAL A 72 5.92 16.80 7.95
C VAL A 72 6.54 18.17 8.23
N LEU A 73 7.62 18.25 9.02
CA LEU A 73 8.20 19.53 9.47
C LEU A 73 9.21 20.14 8.49
N MET A 74 9.88 19.31 7.68
CA MET A 74 10.92 19.73 6.75
C MET A 74 10.54 19.39 5.30
N ASP A 75 9.24 19.31 4.99
CA ASP A 75 8.77 19.09 3.63
C ASP A 75 9.01 20.33 2.75
N ASP A 76 10.09 20.28 1.97
CA ASP A 76 10.41 21.26 0.93
C ASP A 76 9.81 20.88 -0.45
N ASN A 77 9.03 19.78 -0.55
CA ASN A 77 8.40 19.39 -1.82
C ASN A 77 7.17 20.22 -2.16
N ALA A 78 6.55 20.87 -1.16
CA ALA A 78 5.44 21.77 -1.37
C ALA A 78 5.87 23.05 -2.11
N THR A 79 5.35 23.26 -3.32
CA THR A 79 5.69 24.45 -4.14
C THR A 79 5.11 25.77 -3.62
N SER A 80 4.14 25.72 -2.70
CA SER A 80 3.49 26.89 -2.12
C SER A 80 3.24 26.72 -0.63
N SER A 81 3.69 27.69 0.16
CA SER A 81 3.41 27.76 1.60
C SER A 81 2.00 28.29 1.92
N LEU A 82 1.33 28.94 0.96
CA LEU A 82 -0.01 29.51 1.10
C LEU A 82 -0.89 29.15 -0.12
N PRO A 83 -1.21 27.86 -0.30
CA PRO A 83 -2.12 27.44 -1.37
C PRO A 83 -3.51 28.03 -1.16
N ARG A 84 -4.23 28.27 -2.27
CA ARG A 84 -5.62 28.73 -2.20
C ARG A 84 -6.49 27.63 -1.55
N PRO A 85 -7.56 27.98 -0.82
CA PRO A 85 -8.45 26.98 -0.24
C PRO A 85 -8.97 26.00 -1.30
N GLY A 86 -8.80 24.70 -1.05
CA GLY A 86 -9.22 23.62 -1.96
C GLY A 86 -8.21 23.26 -3.07
N THR A 87 -7.05 23.91 -3.14
CA THR A 87 -5.98 23.56 -4.09
C THR A 87 -4.81 22.83 -3.43
N SER A 88 -4.97 22.36 -2.20
CA SER A 88 -4.00 21.57 -1.43
C SER A 88 -4.74 20.67 -0.44
N LEU A 89 -4.10 19.56 -0.05
CA LEU A 89 -4.54 18.68 1.03
C LEU A 89 -4.30 19.30 2.42
N ASN A 90 -3.38 20.28 2.52
CA ASN A 90 -3.11 20.98 3.77
C ASN A 90 -4.32 21.79 4.24
N ARG A 91 -4.60 21.72 5.54
CA ARG A 91 -5.73 22.43 6.14
C ARG A 91 -5.56 23.95 5.95
N PRO A 92 -6.54 24.67 5.39
CA PRO A 92 -6.42 26.11 5.19
C PRO A 92 -6.20 26.82 6.53
N GLN A 93 -5.14 27.63 6.65
CA GLN A 93 -4.93 28.49 7.82
C GLN A 93 -5.85 29.73 7.82
N THR A 94 -6.60 29.95 6.74
CA THR A 94 -7.61 31.00 6.70
C THR A 94 -8.82 30.57 7.54
N ASN A 95 -9.12 31.35 8.58
CA ASN A 95 -10.30 31.14 9.42
C ASN A 95 -11.56 30.94 8.56
N ALA A 96 -12.26 29.83 8.77
CA ALA A 96 -13.55 29.51 8.14
C ALA A 96 -14.70 30.47 8.55
N ASN A 97 -14.39 31.54 9.30
CA ASN A 97 -15.33 32.58 9.71
C ASN A 97 -15.53 33.68 8.65
N GLY A 98 -14.92 33.55 7.47
CA GLY A 98 -15.23 34.38 6.31
C GLY A 98 -16.52 33.90 5.61
N PRO A 99 -17.29 34.80 4.98
CA PRO A 99 -18.46 34.39 4.19
C PRO A 99 -18.02 33.36 3.14
N SER A 100 -18.80 32.28 3.02
CA SER A 100 -18.52 31.15 2.11
C SER A 100 -18.07 31.65 0.73
N PRO A 101 -17.09 31.02 0.07
CA PRO A 101 -16.68 31.35 -1.31
C PRO A 101 -17.84 31.30 -2.33
N ALA A 102 -18.97 30.65 -1.97
CA ALA A 102 -20.20 30.66 -2.75
C ALA A 102 -21.02 31.96 -2.61
N VAL A 103 -20.73 32.78 -1.59
CA VAL A 103 -21.40 34.06 -1.33
C VAL A 103 -20.69 35.16 -2.10
N ARG A 104 -21.32 35.58 -3.19
CA ARG A 104 -20.88 36.71 -4.00
C ARG A 104 -21.25 38.00 -3.25
N PRO A 105 -20.38 39.03 -3.21
CA PRO A 105 -20.74 40.33 -2.66
C PRO A 105 -21.93 40.92 -3.43
N MET A 106 -22.95 41.36 -2.71
CA MET A 106 -24.16 41.96 -3.29
C MET A 106 -24.21 43.45 -2.95
N SER A 107 -24.72 44.27 -3.87
CA SER A 107 -25.07 45.67 -3.59
C SER A 107 -26.25 45.72 -2.61
N ASN A 108 -26.50 46.89 -2.00
CA ASN A 108 -27.69 47.13 -1.16
C ASN A 108 -29.02 46.88 -1.90
N SER A 109 -29.00 46.87 -3.23
CA SER A 109 -30.14 46.53 -4.10
C SER A 109 -30.21 45.06 -4.51
N GLY A 110 -29.40 44.18 -3.90
CA GLY A 110 -29.42 42.74 -4.15
C GLY A 110 -28.86 42.33 -5.51
N ARG A 111 -27.99 43.16 -6.13
CA ARG A 111 -27.32 42.81 -7.39
C ARG A 111 -25.88 42.35 -7.11
N PRO A 112 -25.38 41.31 -7.80
CA PRO A 112 -23.97 40.92 -7.67
C PRO A 112 -23.05 42.08 -8.06
N MET A 113 -22.10 42.42 -7.20
CA MET A 113 -21.09 43.43 -7.49
C MET A 113 -20.13 42.90 -8.56
N SER A 114 -20.29 43.36 -9.81
CA SER A 114 -19.37 43.04 -10.91
C SER A 114 -18.08 43.84 -10.75
N GLY A 115 -16.94 43.16 -10.63
CA GLY A 115 -15.65 43.72 -10.26
C GLY A 115 -14.89 44.50 -11.35
N PHE A 116 -15.55 45.39 -12.09
CA PHE A 116 -14.84 46.30 -13.00
C PHE A 116 -15.23 47.75 -12.71
N ALA A 117 -14.52 48.39 -11.77
CA ALA A 117 -14.51 49.84 -11.66
C ALA A 117 -13.58 50.39 -12.75
N ARG A 118 -14.16 51.10 -13.72
CA ARG A 118 -13.35 51.86 -14.69
C ARG A 118 -12.97 53.20 -14.03
N PRO A 119 -11.71 53.65 -14.16
CA PRO A 119 -11.29 54.99 -13.72
C PRO A 119 -11.99 56.10 -14.51
#